data_AF-A0A2P2LJ16-F1
#
_entry.id   AF-A0A2P2LJ16-F1
#
_cell.length_a   1.000
_cell.length_b   1.000
_cell.length_c   1.000
_cell.angle_alpha   90.00
_cell.angle_beta   90.00
_cell.angle_gamma   90.00
#
_symmetry.space_group_name_H-M   'P 1'
#
loop_
_entity.id
_entity.type
_entity.pdbx_description
1 polymer ?
#
loop_
_entity_poly.entity_id
_entity_poly.type
_entity_poly.pdbx_seq_one_letter_code
_entity_poly.pdbx_strand_id
1 'polypeptide(L)'
;MTGIGNISACGGNGFAGGGGGRVSVDIFSRHTEPAIFVHGGSSRGCPENAGAAGTLYDAVPRSLTVDNHNMSTNTDTLLLEFPNQPLWTNVYIQNDARATVPLLWSRVQVQGQISLLCRGVLSFGLAHYASSEFELLAEELLMSDSVIKVYGALRMTVKIFLMWNSKMIIDGGEDATVATSLLDSSNLIVLKESSVIRSNANLGVHGQGYLNLSGPGDSIEAQRLVLSLFYSIHVGPGSVLHGPSENASSDAVTPKLHCESHVCPDELLNPPEDCNVNSSLSFTLQVIVKQCCIMHECLFI
;
A
#
# COMPACT_ATOMS: atom_id res chain seq x y z
N MET A 1 10.01 26.60 -21.39
CA MET A 1 11.42 26.53 -20.95
C MET A 1 12.25 25.97 -22.10
N THR A 2 13.45 26.53 -22.34
CA THR A 2 14.38 26.11 -23.40
C THR A 2 15.78 25.94 -22.81
N GLY A 3 16.57 25.01 -23.36
CA GLY A 3 17.91 24.65 -22.87
C GLY A 3 18.01 23.20 -22.36
N ILE A 4 19.25 22.74 -22.23
CA ILE A 4 19.66 21.39 -21.79
C ILE A 4 20.39 21.40 -20.44
N GLY A 5 20.17 22.47 -19.66
CA GLY A 5 20.81 22.65 -18.35
C GLY A 5 20.19 21.78 -17.26
N ASN A 6 20.81 21.80 -16.09
CA ASN A 6 20.31 21.11 -14.89
C ASN A 6 19.76 22.13 -13.90
N ILE A 7 18.55 21.85 -13.38
CA ILE A 7 17.98 22.55 -12.23
C ILE A 7 18.00 21.57 -11.08
N SER A 8 18.59 21.93 -9.95
CA SER A 8 18.62 21.05 -8.79
C SER A 8 18.33 21.78 -7.50
N ALA A 9 17.56 21.15 -6.62
CA ALA A 9 17.45 21.57 -5.22
C ALA A 9 17.91 20.43 -4.32
N CYS A 10 18.92 20.71 -3.51
CA CYS A 10 19.41 19.80 -2.49
C CYS A 10 18.82 20.14 -1.12
N GLY A 11 18.70 19.12 -0.28
CA GLY A 11 18.35 19.28 1.11
C GLY A 11 19.48 19.86 1.97
N GLY A 12 19.13 20.26 3.19
CA GLY A 12 20.11 20.79 4.15
C GLY A 12 20.95 19.70 4.82
N ASN A 13 22.21 19.99 5.12
CA ASN A 13 23.09 19.06 5.85
C ASN A 13 22.99 19.28 7.36
N GLY A 14 22.81 18.20 8.13
CA GLY A 14 22.59 18.27 9.58
C GLY A 14 23.32 17.19 10.38
N PHE A 15 23.17 17.19 11.70
CA PHE A 15 23.75 16.14 12.55
C PHE A 15 22.99 14.81 12.42
N ALA A 16 21.67 14.85 12.19
CA ALA A 16 20.81 13.68 12.06
C ALA A 16 20.02 13.66 10.73
N GLY A 17 20.52 14.36 9.71
CA GLY A 17 19.82 14.63 8.45
C GLY A 17 19.21 16.04 8.43
N GLY A 18 18.72 16.47 7.27
CA GLY A 18 18.02 17.75 7.12
C GLY A 18 16.73 17.62 6.29
N GLY A 19 16.15 18.75 5.92
CA GLY A 19 14.98 18.77 5.02
C GLY A 19 15.38 18.47 3.58
N GLY A 20 14.43 18.04 2.74
CA GLY A 20 14.64 17.81 1.32
C GLY A 20 14.56 19.08 0.48
N GLY A 21 15.32 19.11 -0.62
CA GLY A 21 15.25 20.19 -1.60
C GLY A 21 13.89 20.21 -2.29
N ARG A 22 13.37 21.41 -2.56
CA ARG A 22 12.02 21.57 -3.15
C ARG A 22 12.09 22.40 -4.41
N VAL A 23 11.46 21.92 -5.46
CA VAL A 23 11.29 22.63 -6.72
C VAL A 23 9.81 22.60 -7.08
N SER A 24 9.26 23.77 -7.41
CA SER A 24 7.95 23.88 -8.04
C SER A 24 8.13 24.56 -9.37
N VAL A 25 7.57 23.98 -10.43
CA VAL A 25 7.62 24.54 -11.78
C VAL A 25 6.21 24.70 -12.33
N ASP A 26 6.05 25.77 -13.11
CA ASP A 26 4.84 26.02 -13.90
C ASP A 26 5.30 26.32 -15.33
N ILE A 27 5.41 25.27 -16.15
CA ILE A 27 6.02 25.33 -17.49
C ILE A 27 5.05 24.78 -18.52
N PHE A 28 4.30 25.66 -19.17
CA PHE A 28 3.30 25.29 -20.18
C PHE A 28 3.90 24.66 -21.45
N SER A 29 5.10 25.09 -21.85
CA SER A 29 5.78 24.55 -23.04
C SER A 29 7.20 24.09 -22.71
N ARG A 30 7.45 22.79 -22.89
CA ARG A 30 8.76 22.14 -22.80
C ARG A 30 9.22 21.78 -24.21
N HIS A 31 10.04 22.66 -24.82
CA HIS A 31 10.61 22.39 -26.16
C HIS A 31 11.91 21.56 -26.06
N THR A 32 12.59 21.66 -24.93
CA THR A 32 13.70 20.81 -24.49
C THR A 32 13.48 20.53 -23.00
N GLU A 33 13.79 19.33 -22.52
CA GLU A 33 13.58 18.95 -21.12
C GLU A 33 14.89 19.15 -20.34
N PRO A 34 15.07 20.29 -19.64
CA PRO A 34 16.15 20.40 -18.68
C PRO A 34 15.92 19.39 -17.57
N ALA A 35 16.99 18.77 -17.11
CA ALA A 35 16.91 17.77 -16.07
C ALA A 35 16.69 18.47 -14.72
N ILE A 36 15.60 18.14 -14.05
CA ILE A 36 15.25 18.68 -12.73
C ILE A 36 15.50 17.59 -11.69
N PHE A 37 16.38 17.87 -10.73
CA PHE A 37 16.75 16.95 -9.66
C PHE A 37 16.37 17.52 -8.30
N VAL A 38 15.77 16.69 -7.48
CA VAL A 38 15.48 17.02 -6.08
C VAL A 38 15.97 15.87 -5.24
N HIS A 39 16.59 16.18 -4.10
CA HIS A 39 17.06 15.15 -3.18
C HIS A 39 17.16 15.70 -1.75
N GLY A 40 17.33 14.78 -0.80
CA GLY A 40 17.63 15.08 0.59
C GLY A 40 19.00 15.73 0.77
N GLY A 41 19.36 15.97 2.04
CA GLY A 41 20.66 16.50 2.40
C GLY A 41 21.64 15.40 2.76
N SER A 42 22.49 15.66 3.73
CA SER A 42 23.42 14.68 4.29
C SER A 42 23.45 14.79 5.81
N SER A 43 23.78 13.70 6.47
CA SER A 43 23.89 13.62 7.92
C SER A 43 25.33 13.36 8.34
N ARG A 44 25.79 14.09 9.36
CA ARG A 44 27.14 13.92 9.94
C ARG A 44 27.20 12.82 11.00
N GLY A 45 26.12 12.61 11.75
CA GLY A 45 26.05 11.63 12.84
C GLY A 45 25.49 10.27 12.40
N CYS A 46 24.67 10.24 11.34
CA CYS A 46 24.06 9.01 10.82
C CYS A 46 24.26 8.94 9.29
N PRO A 47 25.37 8.34 8.80
CA PRO A 47 25.68 8.31 7.36
C PRO A 47 24.57 7.73 6.48
N GLU A 48 23.78 6.81 7.03
CA GLU A 48 22.67 6.17 6.31
C GLU A 48 21.37 6.99 6.30
N ASN A 49 21.34 8.17 6.93
CA ASN A 49 20.15 9.03 6.99
C ASN A 49 20.36 10.39 6.33
N ALA A 50 20.10 10.51 5.03
CA ALA A 50 20.18 11.78 4.29
C ALA A 50 19.15 12.85 4.73
N GLY A 51 18.18 12.48 5.58
CA GLY A 51 17.05 13.34 5.94
C GLY A 51 15.90 13.24 4.94
N ALA A 52 14.95 14.16 4.99
CA ALA A 52 13.75 14.09 4.17
C ALA A 52 14.10 14.16 2.66
N ALA A 53 13.43 13.35 1.85
CA ALA A 53 13.59 13.33 0.40
C ALA A 53 13.14 14.64 -0.25
N GLY A 54 13.70 14.95 -1.41
CA GLY A 54 13.35 16.14 -2.17
C GLY A 54 11.98 16.01 -2.85
N THR A 55 11.36 17.14 -3.17
CA THR A 55 10.07 17.18 -3.86
C THR A 55 10.09 18.09 -5.07
N LEU A 56 9.59 17.57 -6.19
CA LEU A 56 9.35 18.29 -7.43
C LEU A 56 7.85 18.31 -7.70
N TYR A 57 7.26 19.50 -7.73
CA TYR A 57 5.89 19.68 -8.18
C TYR A 57 5.87 20.35 -9.54
N ASP A 58 5.17 19.75 -10.51
CA ASP A 58 4.89 20.37 -11.80
C ASP A 58 3.41 20.74 -11.88
N ALA A 59 3.13 22.05 -11.98
CA ALA A 59 1.79 22.60 -11.93
C ALA A 59 0.94 22.27 -13.17
N VAL A 60 1.55 22.07 -14.34
CA VAL A 60 0.82 21.84 -15.60
C VAL A 60 0.22 20.43 -15.67
N PRO A 61 1.00 19.35 -15.51
CA PRO A 61 0.44 18.01 -15.35
C PRO A 61 -0.13 17.78 -13.95
N ARG A 62 0.08 18.70 -12.98
CA ARG A 62 -0.28 18.54 -11.56
C ARG A 62 0.33 17.27 -10.96
N SER A 63 1.63 17.08 -11.16
CA SER A 63 2.33 15.89 -10.71
C SER A 63 3.31 16.19 -9.58
N LEU A 64 3.29 15.37 -8.53
CA LEU A 64 4.27 15.41 -7.46
C LEU A 64 5.27 14.27 -7.64
N THR A 65 6.57 14.57 -7.62
CA THR A 65 7.64 13.57 -7.54
C THR A 65 8.39 13.76 -6.23
N VAL A 66 8.47 12.71 -5.43
CA VAL A 66 9.33 12.62 -4.24
C VAL A 66 10.51 11.74 -4.62
N ASP A 67 11.71 12.31 -4.59
CA ASP A 67 12.93 11.66 -5.06
C ASP A 67 14.05 11.93 -4.06
N ASN A 68 14.85 10.90 -3.75
CA ASN A 68 16.01 11.03 -2.88
C ASN A 68 17.33 10.75 -3.59
N HIS A 69 17.31 10.58 -4.91
CA HIS A 69 18.47 10.37 -5.77
C HIS A 69 19.37 9.23 -5.30
N ASN A 70 18.74 8.12 -4.87
CA ASN A 70 19.37 6.93 -4.30
C ASN A 70 20.20 7.20 -3.02
N MET A 71 19.95 8.32 -2.35
CA MET A 71 20.52 8.57 -1.03
C MET A 71 19.68 7.79 -0.01
N SER A 72 20.31 7.00 0.84
CA SER A 72 19.59 6.28 1.88
C SER A 72 19.01 7.26 2.90
N THR A 73 17.79 7.02 3.35
CA THR A 73 17.17 7.80 4.41
C THR A 73 16.27 6.94 5.28
N ASN A 74 16.15 7.34 6.54
CA ASN A 74 15.12 6.86 7.47
C ASN A 74 14.16 7.97 7.90
N THR A 75 14.26 9.15 7.29
CA THR A 75 13.37 10.28 7.54
C THR A 75 12.33 10.36 6.43
N ASP A 76 11.05 10.30 6.82
CA ASP A 76 9.94 10.43 5.89
C ASP A 76 9.69 11.89 5.50
N THR A 77 9.47 12.14 4.22
CA THR A 77 8.91 13.40 3.73
C THR A 77 7.41 13.43 4.02
N LEU A 78 6.98 14.41 4.81
CA LEU A 78 5.58 14.52 5.22
C LEU A 78 4.70 15.03 4.08
N LEU A 79 3.65 14.28 3.76
CA LEU A 79 2.56 14.65 2.85
C LEU A 79 1.31 14.93 3.70
N LEU A 80 1.15 16.18 4.10
CA LEU A 80 0.13 16.59 5.07
C LEU A 80 -1.26 16.81 4.43
N GLU A 81 -1.31 17.17 3.15
CA GLU A 81 -2.57 17.51 2.50
C GLU A 81 -2.51 17.11 1.02
N PHE A 82 -3.63 16.55 0.54
CA PHE A 82 -3.89 16.31 -0.87
C PHE A 82 -5.01 17.25 -1.32
N PRO A 83 -4.89 17.92 -2.48
CA PRO A 83 -5.88 18.88 -2.91
C PRO A 83 -7.18 18.19 -3.31
N ASN A 84 -8.31 18.72 -2.88
CA ASN A 84 -9.64 18.21 -3.26
C ASN A 84 -10.04 18.64 -4.68
N GLN A 85 -9.66 19.85 -5.11
CA GLN A 85 -9.90 20.33 -6.47
C GLN A 85 -8.96 21.50 -6.84
N PRO A 86 -8.25 21.44 -7.97
CA PRO A 86 -8.07 20.27 -8.83
C PRO A 86 -7.21 19.20 -8.15
N LEU A 87 -7.55 17.92 -8.35
CA LEU A 87 -6.74 16.80 -7.85
C LEU A 87 -5.33 16.84 -8.46
N TRP A 88 -4.34 16.24 -7.80
CA TRP A 88 -3.10 15.89 -8.49
C TRP A 88 -3.36 14.78 -9.51
N THR A 89 -2.67 14.82 -10.64
CA THR A 89 -2.80 13.79 -11.67
C THR A 89 -1.93 12.59 -11.33
N ASN A 90 -0.67 12.82 -10.97
CA ASN A 90 0.28 11.74 -10.70
C ASN A 90 1.13 12.00 -9.46
N VAL A 91 1.45 10.95 -8.72
CA VAL A 91 2.37 10.99 -7.59
C VAL A 91 3.42 9.90 -7.76
N TYR A 92 4.68 10.29 -7.76
CA TYR A 92 5.83 9.41 -7.90
C TYR A 92 6.66 9.44 -6.62
N ILE A 93 7.04 8.28 -6.10
CA ILE A 93 7.95 8.15 -4.96
C ILE A 93 9.06 7.19 -5.37
N GLN A 94 10.28 7.70 -5.52
CA GLN A 94 11.33 6.94 -6.20
C GLN A 94 12.74 7.16 -5.63
N ASN A 95 13.64 6.25 -5.96
CA ASN A 95 15.09 6.34 -5.72
C ASN A 95 15.43 6.56 -4.23
N ASP A 96 15.06 5.60 -3.39
CA ASP A 96 15.20 5.61 -1.92
C ASP A 96 14.41 6.73 -1.21
N ALA A 97 13.48 7.40 -1.91
CA ALA A 97 12.57 8.35 -1.28
C ALA A 97 11.62 7.66 -0.31
N ARG A 98 11.43 8.30 0.84
CA ARG A 98 10.41 7.93 1.81
C ARG A 98 9.43 9.07 1.98
N ALA A 99 8.14 8.77 1.88
CA ALA A 99 7.06 9.70 2.11
C ALA A 99 6.06 9.10 3.11
N THR A 100 5.43 9.95 3.90
CA THR A 100 4.40 9.52 4.85
C THR A 100 3.20 10.44 4.82
N VAL A 101 2.01 9.87 5.00
CA VAL A 101 0.74 10.55 5.22
C VAL A 101 0.39 10.36 6.69
N PRO A 102 0.84 11.26 7.59
CA PRO A 102 0.85 10.99 9.03
C PRO A 102 -0.47 11.37 9.72
N LEU A 103 -1.30 12.20 9.08
CA LEU A 103 -2.51 12.73 9.71
C LEU A 103 -3.59 11.64 9.75
N LEU A 104 -4.24 11.51 10.90
CA LEU A 104 -5.32 10.57 11.11
C LEU A 104 -6.50 10.87 10.17
N TRP A 105 -7.18 9.83 9.69
CA TRP A 105 -8.34 9.90 8.77
C TRP A 105 -8.03 10.64 7.46
N SER A 106 -6.80 10.53 6.98
CA SER A 106 -6.38 11.16 5.73
C SER A 106 -6.94 10.44 4.51
N ARG A 107 -7.37 11.24 3.54
CA ARG A 107 -7.72 10.80 2.19
C ARG A 107 -6.65 11.24 1.21
N VAL A 108 -6.04 10.27 0.54
CA VAL A 108 -5.15 10.45 -0.60
C VAL A 108 -5.95 10.21 -1.88
N GLN A 109 -6.23 11.28 -2.62
CA GLN A 109 -6.97 11.19 -3.87
C GLN A 109 -6.13 11.74 -5.03
N VAL A 110 -5.85 10.89 -5.99
CA VAL A 110 -5.04 11.18 -7.19
C VAL A 110 -5.86 10.80 -8.41
N GLN A 111 -5.90 11.68 -9.41
CA GLN A 111 -6.75 11.48 -10.60
C GLN A 111 -6.25 10.35 -11.49
N GLY A 112 -4.93 10.19 -11.62
CA GLY A 112 -4.30 9.19 -12.49
C GLY A 112 -3.53 8.18 -11.66
N GLN A 113 -2.21 8.31 -11.63
CA GLN A 113 -1.32 7.26 -11.16
C GLN A 113 -0.59 7.61 -9.86
N ILE A 114 -0.53 6.66 -8.94
CA ILE A 114 0.45 6.62 -7.85
C ILE A 114 1.49 5.55 -8.20
N SER A 115 2.77 5.90 -8.18
CA SER A 115 3.85 4.99 -8.54
C SER A 115 4.97 5.04 -7.52
N LEU A 116 5.37 3.87 -7.02
CA LEU A 116 6.50 3.68 -6.14
C LEU A 116 7.57 2.86 -6.86
N LEU A 117 8.77 3.41 -6.99
CA LEU A 117 9.85 2.81 -7.78
C LEU A 117 11.16 2.82 -7.00
N CYS A 118 12.10 1.93 -7.31
CA CYS A 118 13.50 2.00 -6.87
C CYS A 118 13.66 2.27 -5.36
N ARG A 119 13.21 1.35 -4.51
CA ARG A 119 13.21 1.42 -3.05
C ARG A 119 12.38 2.56 -2.44
N GLY A 120 11.44 3.11 -3.21
CA GLY A 120 10.46 4.07 -2.73
C GLY A 120 9.59 3.50 -1.60
N VAL A 121 9.32 4.32 -0.58
CA VAL A 121 8.46 3.95 0.55
C VAL A 121 7.34 4.97 0.72
N LEU A 122 6.09 4.51 0.77
CA LEU A 122 4.94 5.31 1.18
C LEU A 122 4.35 4.73 2.46
N SER A 123 4.28 5.53 3.51
CA SER A 123 3.68 5.14 4.78
C SER A 123 2.38 5.89 5.06
N PHE A 124 1.44 5.23 5.71
CA PHE A 124 0.20 5.83 6.22
C PHE A 124 0.18 5.69 7.74
N GLY A 125 -0.08 6.81 8.43
CA GLY A 125 -0.05 6.87 9.88
C GLY A 125 1.37 6.83 10.45
N LEU A 126 1.44 6.64 11.76
CA LEU A 126 2.68 6.61 12.53
C LEU A 126 2.87 5.22 13.13
N ALA A 127 4.11 4.73 13.11
CA ALA A 127 4.46 3.48 13.76
C ALA A 127 4.01 3.50 15.23
N HIS A 128 3.47 2.39 15.71
CA HIS A 128 2.90 2.22 17.06
C HIS A 128 1.59 2.98 17.35
N TYR A 129 1.03 3.71 16.37
CA TYR A 129 -0.24 4.43 16.50
C TYR A 129 -1.24 4.00 15.41
N ALA A 130 -1.60 2.71 15.43
CA ALA A 130 -2.53 2.10 14.48
C ALA A 130 -4.01 2.31 14.90
N SER A 131 -4.43 3.56 15.07
CA SER A 131 -5.78 3.93 15.53
C SER A 131 -6.58 4.70 14.47
N SER A 132 -6.21 4.59 13.19
CA SER A 132 -6.80 5.40 12.12
C SER A 132 -7.09 4.61 10.85
N GLU A 133 -8.10 5.06 10.14
CA GLU A 133 -8.45 4.55 8.82
C GLU A 133 -8.02 5.55 7.75
N PHE A 134 -7.29 5.09 6.75
CA PHE A 134 -6.80 5.90 5.63
C PHE A 134 -7.54 5.54 4.35
N GLU A 135 -7.72 6.52 3.49
CA GLU A 135 -8.30 6.29 2.16
C GLU A 135 -7.28 6.56 1.06
N LEU A 136 -7.18 5.65 0.09
CA LEU A 136 -6.36 5.82 -1.12
C LEU A 136 -7.23 5.63 -2.35
N LEU A 137 -7.34 6.66 -3.17
CA LEU A 137 -8.08 6.64 -4.43
C LEU A 137 -7.17 7.05 -5.58
N ALA A 138 -7.03 6.18 -6.57
CA ALA A 138 -6.26 6.45 -7.80
C ALA A 138 -6.83 5.64 -8.98
N GLU A 139 -6.52 5.99 -10.23
CA GLU A 139 -6.78 5.08 -11.35
C GLU A 139 -5.81 3.91 -11.32
N GLU A 140 -4.53 4.18 -11.07
CA GLU A 140 -3.47 3.18 -11.11
C GLU A 140 -2.56 3.29 -9.89
N LEU A 141 -2.27 2.14 -9.27
CA LEU A 141 -1.21 2.00 -8.28
C LEU A 141 -0.14 1.04 -8.82
N LEU A 142 1.05 1.57 -9.06
CA LEU A 142 2.19 0.82 -9.57
C LEU A 142 3.29 0.74 -8.51
N MET A 143 3.84 -0.44 -8.30
CA MET A 143 4.90 -0.69 -7.32
C MET A 143 6.00 -1.55 -7.96
N SER A 144 7.24 -1.06 -7.93
CA SER A 144 8.42 -1.79 -8.40
C SER A 144 9.59 -1.60 -7.44
N ASP A 145 10.09 -2.71 -6.86
CA ASP A 145 11.12 -2.69 -5.82
C ASP A 145 10.80 -1.69 -4.69
N SER A 146 9.58 -1.74 -4.16
CA SER A 146 9.05 -0.68 -3.28
C SER A 146 8.20 -1.19 -2.14
N VAL A 147 7.91 -0.32 -1.17
CA VAL A 147 7.15 -0.69 0.03
C VAL A 147 6.05 0.31 0.34
N ILE A 148 4.82 -0.18 0.51
CA ILE A 148 3.76 0.57 1.21
C ILE A 148 3.65 0.03 2.64
N LYS A 149 3.58 0.94 3.61
CA LYS A 149 3.32 0.61 5.02
C LYS A 149 2.07 1.33 5.49
N VAL A 150 1.22 0.63 6.24
CA VAL A 150 0.01 1.22 6.83
C VAL A 150 0.03 0.90 8.31
N TYR A 151 -0.13 1.92 9.15
CA TYR A 151 -0.33 1.77 10.59
C TYR A 151 -1.77 2.17 10.92
N GLY A 152 -2.66 1.18 10.93
CA GLY A 152 -4.11 1.32 10.98
C GLY A 152 -4.80 0.54 9.86
N ALA A 153 -5.95 1.01 9.41
CA ALA A 153 -6.72 0.41 8.32
C ALA A 153 -6.55 1.21 7.03
N LEU A 154 -6.61 0.53 5.90
CA LEU A 154 -6.59 1.15 4.58
C LEU A 154 -7.86 0.79 3.81
N ARG A 155 -8.60 1.80 3.35
CA ARG A 155 -9.61 1.69 2.32
C ARG A 155 -9.01 2.18 1.00
N MET A 156 -8.64 1.24 0.15
CA MET A 156 -8.03 1.51 -1.14
C MET A 156 -9.04 1.24 -2.25
N THR A 157 -9.21 2.19 -3.16
CA THR A 157 -9.98 2.04 -4.39
C THR A 157 -9.13 2.42 -5.59
N VAL A 158 -8.80 1.43 -6.42
CA VAL A 158 -8.04 1.62 -7.66
C VAL A 158 -8.71 0.94 -8.85
N LYS A 159 -8.31 1.29 -10.09
CA LYS A 159 -8.70 0.50 -11.26
C LYS A 159 -7.70 -0.62 -11.51
N ILE A 160 -6.41 -0.30 -11.43
CA ILE A 160 -5.32 -1.23 -11.72
C ILE A 160 -4.32 -1.18 -10.57
N PHE A 161 -3.96 -2.35 -10.03
CA PHE A 161 -2.93 -2.51 -9.01
C PHE A 161 -1.86 -3.49 -9.49
N LEU A 162 -0.63 -3.00 -9.75
CA LEU A 162 0.48 -3.83 -10.21
C LEU A 162 1.64 -3.76 -9.23
N MET A 163 2.12 -4.92 -8.81
CA MET A 163 3.26 -5.06 -7.92
C MET A 163 4.34 -5.94 -8.55
N TRP A 164 5.58 -5.47 -8.51
CA TRP A 164 6.78 -6.18 -8.96
C TRP A 164 7.85 -6.09 -7.88
N ASN A 165 8.27 -7.23 -7.32
CA ASN A 165 9.27 -7.29 -6.23
C ASN A 165 8.99 -6.27 -5.11
N SER A 166 7.72 -6.13 -4.75
CA SER A 166 7.24 -5.05 -3.88
C SER A 166 6.37 -5.58 -2.75
N LYS A 167 6.30 -4.82 -1.65
CA LYS A 167 5.61 -5.23 -0.43
C LYS A 167 4.57 -4.19 -0.01
N MET A 168 3.38 -4.63 0.35
CA MET A 168 2.39 -3.83 1.06
C MET A 168 2.20 -4.47 2.44
N ILE A 169 2.48 -3.70 3.50
CA ILE A 169 2.43 -4.19 4.88
C ILE A 169 1.41 -3.34 5.64
N ILE A 170 0.37 -3.99 6.14
CA ILE A 170 -0.70 -3.38 6.92
C ILE A 170 -0.57 -3.88 8.36
N ASP A 171 -0.26 -2.95 9.26
CA ASP A 171 -0.28 -3.12 10.69
C ASP A 171 -1.56 -2.48 11.24
N GLY A 172 -2.62 -3.29 11.36
CA GLY A 172 -3.93 -2.87 11.87
C GLY A 172 -3.94 -2.57 13.37
N GLY A 173 -2.84 -2.81 14.09
CA GLY A 173 -2.75 -2.60 15.52
C GLY A 173 -3.60 -3.55 16.35
N GLU A 174 -3.68 -3.25 17.65
CA GLU A 174 -4.47 -4.01 18.64
C GLU A 174 -5.88 -3.44 18.80
N ASP A 175 -6.18 -2.29 18.19
CA ASP A 175 -7.47 -1.61 18.33
C ASP A 175 -8.54 -2.26 17.45
N ALA A 176 -9.53 -2.88 18.11
CA ALA A 176 -10.65 -3.55 17.45
C ALA A 176 -11.49 -2.61 16.55
N THR A 177 -11.40 -1.28 16.73
CA THR A 177 -12.13 -0.31 15.90
C THR A 177 -11.56 -0.15 14.49
N VAL A 178 -10.30 -0.54 14.26
CA VAL A 178 -9.54 -0.33 13.01
C VAL A 178 -9.07 -1.68 12.43
N ALA A 179 -9.81 -2.76 12.71
CA ALA A 179 -9.36 -4.12 12.47
C ALA A 179 -9.47 -4.60 11.01
N THR A 180 -10.05 -3.82 10.09
CA THR A 180 -10.34 -4.29 8.73
C THR A 180 -9.88 -3.31 7.66
N SER A 181 -8.97 -3.76 6.81
CA SER A 181 -8.58 -3.07 5.58
C SER A 181 -9.32 -3.63 4.36
N LEU A 182 -9.60 -2.77 3.38
CA LEU A 182 -10.33 -3.09 2.16
C LEU A 182 -9.52 -2.61 0.95
N LEU A 183 -9.21 -3.54 0.05
CA LEU A 183 -8.50 -3.28 -1.20
C LEU A 183 -9.43 -3.58 -2.37
N ASP A 184 -9.94 -2.53 -3.00
CA ASP A 184 -10.89 -2.62 -4.10
C ASP A 184 -10.21 -2.27 -5.42
N SER A 185 -10.21 -3.22 -6.37
CA SER A 185 -9.71 -3.02 -7.73
C SER A 185 -10.78 -3.28 -8.78
N SER A 186 -11.18 -2.26 -9.54
CA SER A 186 -12.26 -2.42 -10.53
C SER A 186 -11.85 -3.21 -11.79
N ASN A 187 -10.56 -3.36 -12.09
CA ASN A 187 -10.10 -4.05 -13.30
C ASN A 187 -9.12 -5.19 -13.01
N LEU A 188 -7.97 -4.90 -12.40
CA LEU A 188 -6.87 -5.87 -12.34
C LEU A 188 -6.01 -5.69 -11.08
N ILE A 189 -5.62 -6.82 -10.48
CA ILE A 189 -4.55 -6.92 -9.48
C ILE A 189 -3.52 -7.95 -9.96
N VAL A 190 -2.24 -7.57 -10.04
CA VAL A 190 -1.15 -8.49 -10.39
C VAL A 190 0.01 -8.36 -9.42
N LEU A 191 0.43 -9.48 -8.84
CA LEU A 191 1.66 -9.61 -8.05
C LEU A 191 2.67 -10.43 -8.87
N LYS A 192 3.91 -9.93 -8.95
CA LYS A 192 5.04 -10.58 -9.62
C LYS A 192 6.34 -10.45 -8.83
N GLU A 193 7.26 -11.39 -9.08
CA GLU A 193 8.63 -11.38 -8.55
C GLU A 193 8.69 -11.32 -7.02
N SER A 194 8.01 -12.24 -6.34
CA SER A 194 7.98 -12.30 -4.86
C SER A 194 7.32 -11.09 -4.21
N SER A 195 6.23 -10.63 -4.82
CA SER A 195 5.43 -9.51 -4.31
C SER A 195 4.48 -9.96 -3.20
N VAL A 196 4.43 -9.20 -2.11
CA VAL A 196 3.69 -9.61 -0.89
C VAL A 196 2.73 -8.51 -0.44
N ILE A 197 1.46 -8.87 -0.24
CA ILE A 197 0.50 -8.08 0.53
C ILE A 197 0.29 -8.81 1.86
N ARG A 198 0.66 -8.18 2.97
CA ARG A 198 0.53 -8.77 4.31
C ARG A 198 -0.22 -7.84 5.24
N SER A 199 -1.23 -8.38 5.92
CA SER A 199 -1.94 -7.73 7.03
C SER A 199 -1.82 -8.58 8.30
N ASN A 200 -1.59 -7.95 9.45
CA ASN A 200 -1.74 -8.63 10.76
C ASN A 200 -3.19 -8.60 11.29
N ALA A 201 -4.10 -7.93 10.57
CA ALA A 201 -5.52 -7.83 10.89
C ALA A 201 -6.39 -8.42 9.76
N ASN A 202 -7.67 -8.05 9.69
CA ASN A 202 -8.55 -8.51 8.62
C ASN A 202 -8.27 -7.75 7.31
N LEU A 203 -8.31 -8.46 6.20
CA LEU A 203 -8.10 -7.92 4.86
C LEU A 203 -9.19 -8.44 3.91
N GLY A 204 -10.00 -7.52 3.41
CA GLY A 204 -10.87 -7.76 2.26
C GLY A 204 -10.17 -7.30 0.98
N VAL A 205 -10.12 -8.16 -0.03
CA VAL A 205 -9.69 -7.79 -1.38
C VAL A 205 -10.87 -8.04 -2.31
N HIS A 206 -11.41 -6.97 -2.87
CA HIS A 206 -12.50 -7.02 -3.81
C HIS A 206 -11.98 -6.63 -5.19
N GLY A 207 -12.54 -7.24 -6.22
CA GLY A 207 -12.36 -6.68 -7.54
C GLY A 207 -13.34 -7.22 -8.55
N GLN A 208 -13.58 -6.49 -9.63
CA GLN A 208 -14.56 -6.91 -10.64
C GLN A 208 -13.95 -7.65 -11.83
N GLY A 209 -12.62 -7.60 -11.96
CA GLY A 209 -11.89 -8.23 -13.06
C GLY A 209 -10.98 -9.37 -12.58
N TYR A 210 -9.67 -9.24 -12.80
CA TYR A 210 -8.71 -10.35 -12.66
C TYR A 210 -7.76 -10.16 -11.47
N LEU A 211 -7.54 -11.21 -10.69
CA LEU A 211 -6.50 -11.29 -9.67
C LEU A 211 -5.46 -12.32 -10.11
N ASN A 212 -4.19 -11.95 -10.16
CA ASN A 212 -3.12 -12.83 -10.61
C ASN A 212 -1.89 -12.75 -9.69
N LEU A 213 -1.60 -13.84 -9.00
CA LEU A 213 -0.31 -14.07 -8.37
C LEU A 213 0.49 -14.93 -9.35
N SER A 214 1.58 -14.38 -9.89
CA SER A 214 2.19 -14.92 -11.11
C SER A 214 3.14 -16.10 -10.87
N GLY A 215 3.83 -16.12 -9.74
CA GLY A 215 4.94 -17.05 -9.52
C GLY A 215 5.38 -17.19 -8.05
N PRO A 216 6.50 -17.89 -7.83
CA PRO A 216 6.95 -18.25 -6.49
C PRO A 216 7.25 -17.02 -5.63
N GLY A 217 6.77 -17.06 -4.39
CA GLY A 217 6.95 -15.98 -3.42
C GLY A 217 5.92 -14.86 -3.53
N ASP A 218 5.06 -14.86 -4.56
CA ASP A 218 3.93 -13.93 -4.60
C ASP A 218 2.89 -14.36 -3.54
N SER A 219 2.53 -13.48 -2.60
CA SER A 219 1.56 -13.84 -1.56
C SER A 219 0.61 -12.72 -1.14
N ILE A 220 -0.60 -13.13 -0.75
CA ILE A 220 -1.56 -12.30 -0.02
C ILE A 220 -1.89 -13.03 1.28
N GLU A 221 -1.53 -12.39 2.40
CA GLU A 221 -1.59 -12.98 3.72
C GLU A 221 -2.31 -12.02 4.67
N ALA A 222 -3.27 -12.54 5.44
CA ALA A 222 -3.94 -11.76 6.47
C ALA A 222 -4.34 -12.63 7.65
N GLN A 223 -4.69 -12.02 8.80
CA GLN A 223 -5.29 -12.79 9.89
C GLN A 223 -6.61 -13.41 9.47
N ARG A 224 -7.40 -12.64 8.71
CA ARG A 224 -8.56 -13.12 7.96
C ARG A 224 -8.53 -12.50 6.58
N LEU A 225 -8.51 -13.33 5.55
CA LEU A 225 -8.47 -12.92 4.15
C LEU A 225 -9.80 -13.24 3.48
N VAL A 226 -10.48 -12.21 2.98
CA VAL A 226 -11.68 -12.38 2.16
C VAL A 226 -11.36 -11.88 0.76
N LEU A 227 -11.50 -12.76 -0.23
CA LEU A 227 -11.41 -12.44 -1.65
C LEU A 227 -12.81 -12.53 -2.23
N SER A 228 -13.30 -11.48 -2.89
CA SER A 228 -14.63 -11.54 -3.49
C SER A 228 -14.78 -10.69 -4.75
N LEU A 229 -15.88 -10.95 -5.47
CA LEU A 229 -16.33 -10.27 -6.69
C LEU A 229 -15.48 -10.48 -7.94
N PHE A 230 -14.28 -11.08 -7.84
CA PHE A 230 -13.39 -11.30 -8.97
C PHE A 230 -14.03 -12.18 -10.02
N TYR A 231 -13.85 -11.81 -11.30
CA TYR A 231 -14.24 -12.65 -12.43
C TYR A 231 -13.34 -13.88 -12.53
N SER A 232 -12.04 -13.70 -12.28
CA SER A 232 -11.07 -14.79 -12.31
C SER A 232 -9.94 -14.53 -11.32
N ILE A 233 -9.55 -15.58 -10.60
CA ILE A 233 -8.43 -15.59 -9.66
C ILE A 233 -7.45 -16.65 -10.16
N HIS A 234 -6.23 -16.24 -10.45
CA HIS A 234 -5.12 -17.10 -10.83
C HIS A 234 -4.06 -17.06 -9.75
N VAL A 235 -3.74 -18.24 -9.22
CA VAL A 235 -2.67 -18.45 -8.24
C VAL A 235 -1.63 -19.33 -8.91
N GLY A 236 -0.50 -18.72 -9.28
CA GLY A 236 0.60 -19.39 -9.96
C GLY A 236 1.32 -20.39 -9.06
N PRO A 237 2.13 -21.30 -9.64
CA PRO A 237 2.92 -22.25 -8.86
C PRO A 237 3.85 -21.55 -7.86
N GLY A 238 3.74 -21.92 -6.59
CA GLY A 238 4.53 -21.33 -5.50
C GLY A 238 4.01 -19.99 -4.98
N SER A 239 2.91 -19.47 -5.52
CA SER A 239 2.19 -18.34 -4.95
C SER A 239 1.27 -18.79 -3.80
N VAL A 240 0.97 -17.89 -2.87
CA VAL A 240 0.24 -18.22 -1.64
C VAL A 240 -0.90 -17.23 -1.36
N LEU A 241 -2.09 -17.76 -1.15
CA LEU A 241 -3.19 -17.05 -0.49
C LEU A 241 -3.36 -17.68 0.88
N HIS A 242 -3.20 -16.91 1.96
CA HIS A 242 -3.17 -17.48 3.29
C HIS A 242 -3.91 -16.64 4.33
N GLY A 243 -4.75 -17.33 5.09
CA GLY A 243 -5.23 -16.88 6.39
C GLY A 243 -5.39 -18.10 7.30
N PRO A 244 -4.97 -18.04 8.58
CA PRO A 244 -4.41 -16.88 9.27
C PRO A 244 -2.91 -16.70 9.03
N SER A 245 -2.39 -15.48 9.13
CA SER A 245 -0.95 -15.19 9.00
C SER A 245 -0.13 -15.90 10.10
N GLU A 246 0.95 -16.61 9.73
CA GLU A 246 1.75 -17.44 10.66
C GLU A 246 2.39 -16.68 11.83
N ASN A 247 2.65 -15.38 11.65
CA ASN A 247 3.41 -14.55 12.61
C ASN A 247 2.56 -13.49 13.32
N ALA A 248 1.22 -13.63 13.35
CA ALA A 248 0.37 -12.68 14.05
C ALA A 248 0.51 -12.85 15.58
N SER A 249 0.95 -11.79 16.27
CA SER A 249 0.99 -11.73 17.73
C SER A 249 -0.43 -11.69 18.33
N SER A 250 -0.57 -12.22 19.54
CA SER A 250 -1.79 -12.82 20.12
C SER A 250 -2.98 -11.89 20.40
N ASP A 251 -4.17 -12.51 20.26
CA ASP A 251 -5.39 -12.44 21.09
C ASP A 251 -6.53 -11.47 20.76
N ALA A 252 -6.35 -10.39 19.99
CA ALA A 252 -7.48 -9.51 19.63
C ALA A 252 -8.24 -9.92 18.36
N VAL A 253 -7.52 -10.37 17.31
CA VAL A 253 -8.09 -10.66 15.98
C VAL A 253 -7.97 -12.15 15.61
N THR A 254 -7.39 -12.96 16.49
CA THR A 254 -7.26 -14.41 16.29
C THR A 254 -8.66 -15.04 16.21
N PRO A 255 -9.00 -15.73 15.11
CA PRO A 255 -10.28 -16.41 14.98
C PRO A 255 -10.44 -17.43 16.10
N LYS A 256 -11.65 -17.48 16.68
CA LYS A 256 -12.00 -18.52 17.64
C LYS A 256 -12.05 -19.84 16.89
N LEU A 257 -11.03 -20.67 17.07
CA LEU A 257 -11.01 -22.03 16.54
C LEU A 257 -12.02 -22.85 17.36
N HIS A 258 -13.13 -23.27 16.74
CA HIS A 258 -14.17 -24.08 17.39
C HIS A 258 -13.79 -25.57 17.47
N CYS A 259 -12.52 -25.90 17.65
CA CYS A 259 -12.00 -27.27 17.60
C CYS A 259 -12.56 -28.19 18.70
N GLU A 260 -12.97 -27.64 19.84
CA GLU A 260 -13.51 -28.41 20.99
C GLU A 260 -15.05 -28.44 21.03
N SER A 261 -15.74 -27.80 20.08
CA SER A 261 -17.20 -27.79 20.02
C SER A 261 -17.73 -29.02 19.27
N HIS A 262 -18.67 -29.76 19.87
CA HIS A 262 -19.42 -30.80 19.17
C HIS A 262 -20.52 -30.26 18.26
N VAL A 263 -20.76 -28.95 18.28
CA VAL A 263 -21.75 -28.25 17.47
C VAL A 263 -21.03 -27.49 16.35
N CYS A 264 -21.38 -27.82 15.11
CA CYS A 264 -20.91 -27.13 13.92
C CYS A 264 -21.48 -25.70 13.90
N PRO A 265 -20.65 -24.65 13.78
CA PRO A 265 -21.11 -23.27 13.64
C PRO A 265 -22.19 -23.12 12.56
N ASP A 266 -23.26 -22.39 12.86
CA ASP A 266 -24.38 -22.19 11.91
C ASP A 266 -23.92 -21.51 10.62
N GLU A 267 -22.81 -20.77 10.66
CA GLU A 267 -22.25 -20.08 9.48
C GLU A 267 -21.52 -21.02 8.51
N LEU A 268 -21.18 -22.25 8.93
CA LEU A 268 -20.77 -23.33 8.02
C LEU A 268 -21.98 -23.96 7.31
N LEU A 269 -23.10 -24.06 8.02
CA LEU A 269 -24.33 -24.64 7.51
C LEU A 269 -25.08 -23.65 6.59
N ASN A 270 -25.00 -22.36 6.93
CA ASN A 270 -25.64 -21.26 6.23
C ASN A 270 -24.58 -20.16 5.99
N PRO A 271 -23.72 -20.32 4.97
CA PRO A 271 -22.71 -19.31 4.66
C PRO A 271 -23.40 -17.98 4.35
N PRO A 272 -22.87 -16.85 4.84
CA PRO A 272 -23.47 -15.54 4.60
C PRO A 272 -23.52 -15.25 3.10
N GLU A 273 -24.68 -14.78 2.63
CA GLU A 273 -24.87 -14.35 1.25
C GLU A 273 -24.06 -13.06 0.95
N ASP A 274 -23.76 -12.30 2.00
CA ASP A 274 -23.10 -11.02 1.93
C ASP A 274 -21.58 -11.23 1.84
N CYS A 275 -20.96 -10.81 0.73
CA CYS A 275 -19.53 -10.96 0.45
C CYS A 275 -18.60 -10.08 1.32
N ASN A 276 -19.09 -9.60 2.47
CA ASN A 276 -18.39 -8.68 3.35
C ASN A 276 -17.50 -9.43 4.34
N VAL A 277 -16.45 -8.74 4.80
CA VAL A 277 -15.58 -9.23 5.88
C VAL A 277 -16.38 -9.23 7.18
N ASN A 278 -16.85 -10.41 7.60
CA ASN A 278 -17.52 -10.57 8.89
C ASN A 278 -16.55 -11.19 9.91
N SER A 279 -16.17 -10.39 10.92
CA SER A 279 -15.28 -10.79 12.00
C SER A 279 -15.89 -11.78 13.01
N SER A 280 -17.18 -12.10 12.91
CA SER A 280 -17.81 -13.14 13.72
C SER A 280 -17.60 -14.55 13.17
N LEU A 281 -17.24 -14.69 11.89
CA LEU A 281 -17.08 -16.00 11.23
C LEU A 281 -15.82 -16.73 11.70
N SER A 282 -15.85 -18.06 11.68
CA SER A 282 -14.69 -18.91 11.98
C SER A 282 -13.67 -18.97 10.84
N PHE A 283 -14.06 -18.53 9.63
CA PHE A 283 -13.22 -18.61 8.44
C PHE A 283 -12.07 -17.61 8.47
N THR A 284 -10.87 -18.12 8.22
CA THR A 284 -9.66 -17.32 8.05
C THR A 284 -9.36 -17.01 6.59
N LEU A 285 -9.85 -17.83 5.67
CA LEU A 285 -9.77 -17.60 4.23
C LEU A 285 -11.13 -17.87 3.59
N GLN A 286 -11.69 -16.86 2.94
CA GLN A 286 -12.95 -16.95 2.22
C GLN A 286 -12.76 -16.46 0.78
N VAL A 287 -13.14 -17.26 -0.20
CA VAL A 287 -13.08 -16.90 -1.62
C VAL A 287 -14.48 -17.01 -2.23
N ILE A 288 -15.02 -15.88 -2.69
CA ILE A 288 -16.36 -15.78 -3.26
C ILE A 288 -16.25 -15.33 -4.72
N VAL A 289 -16.38 -16.29 -5.63
CA VAL A 289 -16.57 -16.03 -7.06
C VAL A 289 -18.07 -15.98 -7.34
N LYS A 290 -18.53 -15.22 -8.35
CA LYS A 290 -19.94 -14.92 -8.68
C LYS A 290 -20.93 -16.11 -8.79
N GLN A 291 -20.49 -17.35 -8.55
CA GLN A 291 -21.32 -18.55 -8.52
C GLN A 291 -20.84 -19.67 -7.57
N CYS A 292 -19.76 -19.50 -6.78
CA CYS A 292 -19.25 -20.54 -5.91
C CYS A 292 -18.43 -19.96 -4.74
N CYS A 293 -18.76 -20.31 -3.50
CA CYS A 293 -17.92 -20.03 -2.33
C CYS A 293 -16.98 -21.21 -2.13
N ILE A 294 -15.66 -20.96 -2.16
CA ILE A 294 -14.66 -21.92 -1.68
C ILE A 294 -14.24 -21.46 -0.28
N MET A 295 -14.54 -22.29 0.71
CA MET A 295 -14.28 -22.02 2.12
C MET A 295 -13.29 -23.05 2.63
N HIS A 296 -12.21 -22.61 3.28
CA HIS A 296 -11.22 -23.50 3.86
C HIS A 296 -11.19 -23.30 5.38
N GLU A 297 -11.52 -24.35 6.12
CA GLU A 297 -11.20 -24.45 7.55
C GLU A 297 -9.88 -25.20 7.73
N CYS A 298 -9.01 -24.70 8.60
CA CYS A 298 -7.87 -25.48 9.09
C CYS A 298 -8.40 -26.57 10.04
N LEU A 299 -8.85 -27.69 9.47
CA LEU A 299 -9.10 -28.91 10.21
C LEU A 299 -7.75 -29.60 10.48
N PHE A 300 -7.04 -29.16 11.52
CA PHE A 300 -5.93 -29.94 12.05
C PHE A 300 -6.50 -31.11 12.87
N ILE A 301 -6.17 -32.33 12.44
CA ILE A 301 -6.39 -33.59 13.18
C ILE A 301 -5.43 -33.65 14.36
#